data_AF-A0A9N8P8I0-F1
#
_entry.id   AF-A0A9N8P8I0-F1
#
_cell.length_a   1.000
_cell.length_b   1.000
_cell.length_c   1.000
_cell.angle_alpha   90.00
_cell.angle_beta   90.00
_cell.angle_gamma   90.00
#
_symmetry.space_group_name_H-M   'P 1'
#
loop_
_entity.id
_entity.type
_entity.pdbx_description
1 polymer ?
#
loop_
_entity_poly.entity_id
_entity_poly.type
_entity_poly.pdbx_seq_one_letter_code
_entity_poly.pdbx_strand_id
1 'polypeptide(L)'
;MAQVASQHQPHSSRASPASVHDPRDDAPLPAAPPPPPNNPSANKKSKPKKPAADTNDAHKQLQAKIAQLEQDATGRAEEDAEIVKKANRDLQNLLQSMDGPISKMETVQRKYSELLAEMKRTEREHIKAKKRGDQLQKDKDTQRSELTKANSMKEKLEKLSRELTKENKKLKVRNCWMLYEKFKSFVEQYEMREIQFHSLLRSKELEIQYHLAQQERLRKQQDAELNKSHQLTRQVEDTLNNSNDLFLTFRKEMEEMSKKSKRLEKENMQLTRKQEATNKNIFQMAEERTHSQQTIDRLHKENEKLKKLCRAMQTNGYGRADMVNAAPGAPNPAHHPDEEDEEDDLAETDSEYDEYDEDEEGSVEAEYDDDTEDEQQPRTYGPVPPPPPPPPTGELPQGANGRFDKLHSQ
;
A
#
# COMPACT_ATOMS: atom_id res chain seq x y z
N MET A 1 28.30 -26.21 -12.47
CA MET A 1 28.19 -27.61 -11.98
C MET A 1 26.76 -27.82 -11.50
N ALA A 2 26.14 -28.89 -12.00
CA ALA A 2 24.77 -29.36 -11.78
C ALA A 2 24.44 -29.55 -10.28
N GLN A 3 23.21 -29.65 -9.76
CA GLN A 3 22.01 -30.43 -10.14
C GLN A 3 20.93 -30.03 -9.08
N VAL A 4 19.73 -29.48 -9.37
CA VAL A 4 18.44 -30.05 -9.82
C VAL A 4 17.94 -31.33 -9.10
N ALA A 5 16.82 -31.19 -8.35
CA ALA A 5 15.59 -32.03 -8.36
C ALA A 5 14.70 -31.70 -7.11
N SER A 6 13.52 -31.07 -7.21
CA SER A 6 12.16 -31.60 -7.58
C SER A 6 11.62 -32.60 -6.54
N GLN A 7 10.44 -32.48 -5.89
CA GLN A 7 9.04 -32.49 -6.39
C GLN A 7 8.06 -32.16 -5.21
N HIS A 8 6.99 -31.37 -5.39
CA HIS A 8 5.55 -31.75 -5.56
C HIS A 8 4.93 -32.60 -4.41
N GLN A 9 3.72 -32.42 -3.88
CA GLN A 9 2.57 -31.50 -4.05
C GLN A 9 1.55 -31.77 -2.87
N PRO A 10 0.33 -31.19 -2.81
CA PRO A 10 -0.39 -30.79 -1.59
C PRO A 10 -1.60 -31.67 -1.24
N HIS A 11 -2.23 -31.42 -0.08
CA HIS A 11 -3.64 -31.75 0.12
C HIS A 11 -4.40 -30.59 0.78
N SER A 12 -5.44 -30.13 0.08
CA SER A 12 -6.47 -29.22 0.54
C SER A 12 -7.83 -29.84 0.21
N SER A 13 -8.76 -29.81 1.17
CA SER A 13 -10.23 -29.84 1.06
C SER A 13 -10.76 -30.07 2.47
N ARG A 14 -11.39 -29.12 3.16
CA ARG A 14 -12.68 -28.43 2.97
C ARG A 14 -13.87 -29.38 2.81
N ALA A 15 -14.70 -29.42 3.85
CA ALA A 15 -16.15 -29.56 3.72
C ALA A 15 -16.84 -28.84 4.90
N SER A 16 -17.83 -28.01 4.56
CA SER A 16 -18.87 -27.43 5.42
C SER A 16 -20.24 -27.91 4.85
N PRO A 17 -21.41 -27.40 5.30
CA PRO A 17 -22.14 -27.72 6.52
C PRO A 17 -23.60 -28.18 6.25
N ALA A 18 -24.40 -28.34 7.33
CA ALA A 18 -25.87 -28.35 7.42
C ALA A 18 -26.66 -29.67 7.20
N SER A 19 -27.47 -30.08 8.19
CA SER A 19 -28.93 -29.83 8.24
C SER A 19 -29.67 -30.83 9.15
N VAL A 20 -30.46 -30.26 10.08
CA VAL A 20 -31.83 -30.62 10.51
C VAL A 20 -32.34 -32.05 10.24
N HIS A 21 -32.56 -32.86 11.28
CA HIS A 21 -33.91 -33.22 11.78
C HIS A 21 -33.83 -34.10 13.06
N ASP A 22 -34.75 -33.81 13.97
CA ASP A 22 -35.09 -34.53 15.21
C ASP A 22 -36.12 -35.63 14.86
N PRO A 23 -36.17 -36.77 15.59
CA PRO A 23 -37.36 -36.95 16.42
C PRO A 23 -37.08 -37.57 17.80
N ARG A 24 -37.47 -36.81 18.82
CA ARG A 24 -38.25 -37.15 20.02
C ARG A 24 -38.57 -38.65 20.21
N ASP A 25 -38.14 -39.16 21.37
CA ASP A 25 -38.98 -39.98 22.25
C ASP A 25 -38.62 -39.77 23.73
N ASP A 26 -39.66 -39.76 24.55
CA ASP A 26 -39.81 -39.32 25.94
C ASP A 26 -39.06 -40.14 27.01
N ALA A 27 -38.39 -39.47 27.96
CA ALA A 27 -38.41 -39.81 29.40
C ALA A 27 -37.78 -38.68 30.26
N PRO A 28 -38.43 -38.24 31.36
CA PRO A 28 -37.99 -37.07 32.14
C PRO A 28 -36.90 -37.39 33.18
N LEU A 29 -35.89 -36.52 33.25
CA LEU A 29 -34.92 -36.44 34.35
C LEU A 29 -35.54 -35.73 35.57
N PRO A 30 -35.21 -36.12 36.82
CA PRO A 30 -35.74 -35.50 38.02
C PRO A 30 -35.09 -34.13 38.30
N ALA A 31 -35.92 -33.13 38.58
CA ALA A 31 -35.53 -31.78 38.96
C ALA A 31 -34.91 -31.73 40.38
N ALA A 32 -33.93 -30.85 40.55
CA ALA A 32 -33.30 -30.53 41.83
C ALA A 32 -34.28 -29.76 42.75
N PRO A 33 -34.29 -30.04 44.08
CA PRO A 33 -35.12 -29.29 45.02
C PRO A 33 -34.53 -27.90 45.37
N PRO A 34 -35.39 -26.92 45.70
CA PRO A 34 -35.04 -25.49 45.90
C PRO A 34 -34.40 -25.19 47.28
N PRO A 35 -33.77 -24.01 47.45
CA PRO A 35 -33.06 -23.62 48.68
C PRO A 35 -34.02 -23.33 49.85
N PRO A 36 -33.56 -23.45 51.12
CA PRO A 36 -34.40 -23.29 52.29
C PRO A 36 -34.71 -21.82 52.61
N PRO A 37 -35.91 -21.50 53.13
CA PRO A 37 -36.26 -20.15 53.56
C PRO A 37 -35.72 -19.82 54.96
N ASN A 38 -35.26 -18.57 55.10
CA ASN A 38 -34.96 -17.90 56.37
C ASN A 38 -36.24 -17.68 57.19
N ASN A 39 -36.17 -17.87 58.51
CA ASN A 39 -37.18 -17.41 59.46
C ASN A 39 -36.58 -16.32 60.38
N PRO A 40 -37.36 -15.29 60.80
CA PRO A 40 -36.83 -14.10 61.46
C PRO A 40 -36.74 -14.23 62.99
N SER A 41 -35.86 -13.42 63.56
CA SER A 41 -35.59 -13.24 65.00
C SER A 41 -36.71 -12.51 65.76
N ALA A 42 -36.93 -12.87 67.04
CA ALA A 42 -37.19 -11.90 68.12
C ALA A 42 -37.02 -12.49 69.55
N ASN A 43 -35.91 -12.10 70.16
CA ASN A 43 -35.69 -11.61 71.54
C ASN A 43 -36.34 -12.22 72.82
N LYS A 44 -35.41 -12.54 73.75
CA LYS A 44 -35.40 -12.40 75.23
C LYS A 44 -36.50 -13.07 76.08
N LYS A 45 -36.07 -14.09 76.85
CA LYS A 45 -36.31 -14.18 78.31
C LYS A 45 -35.40 -15.20 78.99
N SER A 46 -34.78 -14.74 80.09
CA SER A 46 -34.36 -15.47 81.31
C SER A 46 -33.67 -16.85 81.22
N LYS A 47 -32.49 -16.93 81.86
CA LYS A 47 -31.82 -18.17 82.32
C LYS A 47 -32.80 -19.34 82.60
N PRO A 48 -32.42 -20.55 82.18
CA PRO A 48 -32.50 -21.68 83.09
C PRO A 48 -31.08 -22.14 83.40
N LYS A 49 -30.77 -22.20 84.71
CA LYS A 49 -29.85 -23.21 85.23
C LYS A 49 -30.22 -24.54 84.54
N LYS A 50 -29.22 -25.27 84.04
CA LYS A 50 -29.40 -26.68 83.63
C LYS A 50 -30.27 -27.38 84.68
N PRO A 51 -31.41 -28.00 84.30
CA PRO A 51 -32.10 -28.87 85.22
C PRO A 51 -31.16 -30.03 85.52
N ALA A 52 -30.93 -30.27 86.81
CA ALA A 52 -30.37 -31.51 87.29
C ALA A 52 -31.44 -32.61 87.07
N ALA A 53 -31.45 -33.18 85.87
CA ALA A 53 -32.20 -34.36 85.46
C ALA A 53 -31.31 -34.99 84.35
N ASP A 54 -30.73 -36.18 84.47
CA ASP A 54 -31.24 -37.41 85.06
C ASP A 54 -30.16 -38.15 85.87
N THR A 55 -29.57 -37.48 86.85
CA THR A 55 -28.83 -38.22 87.89
C THR A 55 -29.75 -39.17 88.65
N ASN A 56 -31.05 -38.85 88.76
CA ASN A 56 -32.03 -39.67 89.48
C ASN A 56 -32.41 -40.95 88.70
N ASP A 57 -32.64 -40.88 87.38
CA ASP A 57 -32.89 -42.08 86.57
C ASP A 57 -31.63 -42.92 86.38
N ALA A 58 -30.46 -42.30 86.24
CA ALA A 58 -29.19 -43.02 86.30
C ALA A 58 -28.98 -43.70 87.66
N HIS A 59 -29.30 -43.03 88.78
CA HIS A 59 -29.27 -43.62 90.12
C HIS A 59 -30.28 -44.76 90.27
N LYS A 60 -31.48 -44.62 89.70
CA LYS A 60 -32.54 -45.64 89.76
C LYS A 60 -32.16 -46.88 88.93
N GLN A 61 -31.56 -46.68 87.75
CA GLN A 61 -31.01 -47.77 86.93
C GLN A 61 -29.81 -48.42 87.62
N LEU A 62 -28.94 -47.65 88.28
CA LEU A 62 -27.83 -48.19 89.07
C LEU A 62 -28.36 -49.01 90.24
N GLN A 63 -29.37 -48.51 90.95
CA GLN A 63 -29.97 -49.16 92.11
C GLN A 63 -30.76 -50.42 91.72
N ALA A 64 -31.45 -50.41 90.58
CA ALA A 64 -32.07 -51.59 90.00
C ALA A 64 -31.02 -52.65 89.61
N LYS A 65 -29.88 -52.23 89.05
CA LYS A 65 -28.79 -53.14 88.69
C LYS A 65 -28.06 -53.70 89.90
N ILE A 66 -27.93 -52.92 90.98
CA ILE A 66 -27.43 -53.38 92.28
C ILE A 66 -28.40 -54.42 92.86
N ALA A 67 -29.70 -54.11 92.92
CA ALA A 67 -30.71 -55.05 93.41
C ALA A 67 -30.73 -56.36 92.59
N GLN A 68 -30.55 -56.27 91.27
CA GLN A 68 -30.48 -57.43 90.40
C GLN A 68 -29.21 -58.27 90.63
N LEU A 69 -28.05 -57.62 90.78
CA LEU A 69 -26.80 -58.32 91.10
C LEU A 69 -26.83 -58.97 92.49
N GLU A 70 -27.48 -58.34 93.46
CA GLU A 70 -27.71 -58.91 94.81
C GLU A 70 -28.67 -60.09 94.77
N GLN A 71 -29.76 -59.99 93.99
CA GLN A 71 -30.69 -61.09 93.79
C GLN A 71 -30.02 -62.28 93.06
N ASP A 72 -29.22 -62.02 92.04
CA ASP A 72 -28.44 -63.06 91.33
C ASP A 72 -27.37 -63.69 92.22
N ALA A 73 -26.70 -62.91 93.07
CA ALA A 73 -25.74 -63.42 94.05
C ALA A 73 -26.42 -64.31 95.09
N THR A 74 -27.60 -63.91 95.56
CA THR A 74 -28.42 -64.69 96.51
C THR A 74 -28.90 -65.98 95.85
N GLY A 75 -29.36 -65.93 94.59
CA GLY A 75 -29.79 -67.10 93.83
C GLY A 75 -28.65 -68.10 93.60
N ARG A 76 -27.44 -67.64 93.28
CA ARG A 76 -26.25 -68.51 93.18
C ARG A 76 -25.88 -69.15 94.52
N ALA A 77 -25.97 -68.39 95.62
CA ALA A 77 -25.70 -68.93 96.94
C ALA A 77 -26.71 -70.02 97.35
N GLU A 78 -28.00 -69.85 97.00
CA GLU A 78 -29.03 -70.85 97.21
C GLU A 78 -28.82 -72.09 96.32
N GLU A 79 -28.44 -71.91 95.05
CA GLU A 79 -28.12 -72.99 94.11
C GLU A 79 -26.90 -73.80 94.58
N ASP A 80 -25.81 -73.14 94.99
CA ASP A 80 -24.61 -73.78 95.55
C ASP A 80 -24.95 -74.57 96.82
N ALA A 81 -25.80 -74.01 97.70
CA ALA A 81 -26.25 -74.67 98.91
C ALA A 81 -27.08 -75.94 98.60
N GLU A 82 -27.93 -75.92 97.57
CA GLU A 82 -28.72 -77.09 97.17
C GLU A 82 -27.86 -78.18 96.51
N ILE A 83 -26.82 -77.81 95.73
CA ILE A 83 -25.84 -78.76 95.18
C ILE A 83 -25.09 -79.48 96.32
N VAL A 84 -24.64 -78.74 97.34
CA VAL A 84 -23.97 -79.31 98.52
C VAL A 84 -24.92 -80.25 99.28
N LYS A 85 -26.17 -79.85 99.49
CA LYS A 85 -27.18 -80.70 100.12
C LYS A 85 -27.43 -81.98 99.32
N LYS A 86 -27.53 -81.88 97.99
CA LYS A 86 -27.70 -83.04 97.11
C LYS A 86 -26.50 -83.98 97.17
N ALA A 87 -25.28 -83.46 97.07
CA ALA A 87 -24.05 -84.26 97.18
C ALA A 87 -23.95 -85.00 98.52
N ASN A 88 -24.36 -84.36 99.62
CA ASN A 88 -24.41 -84.97 100.94
C ASN A 88 -25.47 -86.09 101.04
N ARG A 89 -26.67 -85.90 100.47
CA ARG A 89 -27.70 -86.95 100.40
C ARG A 89 -27.20 -88.16 99.58
N ASP A 90 -26.61 -87.90 98.41
CA ASP A 90 -26.08 -88.94 97.51
C ASP A 90 -24.94 -89.74 98.20
N LEU A 91 -24.06 -89.06 98.95
CA LEU A 91 -23.00 -89.70 99.73
C LEU A 91 -23.56 -90.59 100.85
N GLN A 92 -24.56 -90.11 101.60
CA GLN A 92 -25.18 -90.91 102.66
C GLN A 92 -25.87 -92.17 102.12
N ASN A 93 -26.57 -92.05 101.00
CA ASN A 93 -27.20 -93.20 100.33
C ASN A 93 -26.15 -94.25 99.90
N LEU A 94 -25.03 -93.80 99.31
CA LEU A 94 -23.93 -94.68 98.93
C LEU A 94 -23.34 -95.41 100.15
N LEU A 95 -23.11 -94.71 101.27
CA LEU A 95 -22.57 -95.30 102.50
C LEU A 95 -23.52 -96.29 103.18
N GLN A 96 -24.83 -96.15 102.99
CA GLN A 96 -25.82 -97.12 103.49
C GLN A 96 -25.79 -98.42 102.69
N SER A 97 -25.49 -98.36 101.38
CA SER A 97 -25.45 -99.53 100.49
C SER A 97 -24.18 -100.39 100.58
N MET A 98 -23.17 -99.97 101.35
CA MET A 98 -21.90 -100.70 101.49
C MET A 98 -21.85 -101.50 102.80
N ASP A 99 -21.38 -102.75 102.74
CA ASP A 99 -21.19 -103.60 103.92
C ASP A 99 -19.77 -103.51 104.48
N GLY A 100 -19.67 -103.27 105.79
CA GLY A 100 -18.40 -103.19 106.52
C GLY A 100 -17.92 -101.76 106.78
N PRO A 101 -17.58 -101.39 108.04
CA PRO A 101 -17.06 -100.06 108.39
C PRO A 101 -15.81 -99.64 107.60
N ILE A 102 -14.96 -100.60 107.22
CA ILE A 102 -13.72 -100.35 106.47
C ILE A 102 -14.02 -99.87 105.04
N SER A 103 -14.96 -100.51 104.33
CA SER A 103 -15.32 -100.14 102.95
C SER A 103 -16.01 -98.76 102.87
N LYS A 104 -16.81 -98.42 103.88
CA LYS A 104 -17.38 -97.06 104.05
C LYS A 104 -16.28 -96.02 104.23
N MET A 105 -15.31 -96.29 105.10
CA MET A 105 -14.18 -95.39 105.34
C MET A 105 -13.32 -95.18 104.08
N GLU A 106 -12.97 -96.24 103.35
CA GLU A 106 -12.20 -96.15 102.10
C GLU A 106 -12.94 -95.33 101.03
N THR A 107 -14.27 -95.46 100.95
CA THR A 107 -15.08 -94.70 100.00
C THR A 107 -15.17 -93.23 100.36
N VAL A 108 -15.35 -92.90 101.65
CA VAL A 108 -15.27 -91.51 102.13
C VAL A 108 -13.89 -90.93 101.87
N GLN A 109 -12.82 -91.67 102.17
CA GLN A 109 -11.45 -91.22 101.95
C GLN A 109 -11.15 -90.99 100.46
N ARG A 110 -11.65 -91.87 99.58
CA ARG A 110 -11.55 -91.71 98.13
C ARG A 110 -12.30 -90.47 97.65
N LYS A 111 -13.55 -90.29 98.09
CA LYS A 111 -14.37 -89.11 97.75
C LYS A 111 -13.76 -87.80 98.24
N TYR A 112 -13.19 -87.80 99.44
CA TYR A 112 -12.46 -86.66 99.96
C TYR A 112 -11.21 -86.34 99.12
N SER A 113 -10.46 -87.37 98.71
CA SER A 113 -9.27 -87.21 97.85
C SER A 113 -9.64 -86.71 96.44
N GLU A 114 -10.71 -87.23 95.86
CA GLU A 114 -11.29 -86.78 94.58
C GLU A 114 -11.72 -85.32 94.67
N LEU A 115 -12.47 -84.94 95.73
CA LEU A 115 -12.93 -83.57 95.93
C LEU A 115 -11.76 -82.59 96.10
N LEU A 116 -10.71 -82.97 96.84
CA LEU A 116 -9.50 -82.16 97.01
C LEU A 116 -8.74 -81.99 95.68
N ALA A 117 -8.65 -83.05 94.87
CA ALA A 117 -8.02 -83.00 93.55
C ALA A 117 -8.81 -82.12 92.58
N GLU A 118 -10.15 -82.22 92.60
CA GLU A 118 -11.05 -81.40 91.82
C GLU A 118 -10.94 -79.92 92.22
N MET A 119 -10.96 -79.61 93.52
CA MET A 119 -10.79 -78.24 94.03
C MET A 119 -9.44 -77.63 93.60
N LYS A 120 -8.34 -78.40 93.68
CA LYS A 120 -7.04 -77.96 93.16
C LYS A 120 -7.00 -77.85 91.63
N ARG A 121 -7.83 -78.60 90.90
CA ARG A 121 -7.95 -78.48 89.43
C ARG A 121 -8.71 -77.20 89.08
N THR A 122 -9.86 -76.98 89.69
CA THR A 122 -10.70 -75.80 89.46
C THR A 122 -9.99 -74.52 89.90
N GLU A 123 -9.22 -74.52 90.98
CA GLU A 123 -8.42 -73.36 91.38
C GLU A 123 -7.33 -73.01 90.35
N ARG A 124 -6.65 -74.02 89.80
CA ARG A 124 -5.69 -73.82 88.70
C ARG A 124 -6.37 -73.34 87.42
N GLU A 125 -7.53 -73.87 87.10
CA GLU A 125 -8.35 -73.44 85.96
C GLU A 125 -8.81 -71.99 86.14
N HIS A 126 -9.26 -71.59 87.32
CA HIS A 126 -9.64 -70.23 87.65
C HIS A 126 -8.46 -69.25 87.52
N ILE A 127 -7.27 -69.61 88.01
CA ILE A 127 -6.06 -68.79 87.83
C ILE A 127 -5.72 -68.61 86.34
N LYS A 128 -5.82 -69.68 85.54
CA LYS A 128 -5.60 -69.61 84.09
C LYS A 128 -6.65 -68.75 83.39
N ALA A 129 -7.92 -68.91 83.76
CA ALA A 129 -9.03 -68.14 83.22
C ALA A 129 -8.90 -66.65 83.55
N LYS A 130 -8.51 -66.31 84.80
CA LYS A 130 -8.24 -64.94 85.22
C LYS A 130 -7.10 -64.31 84.41
N LYS A 131 -5.96 -64.99 84.27
CA LYS A 131 -4.83 -64.51 83.44
C LYS A 131 -5.24 -64.32 81.97
N ARG A 132 -6.05 -65.24 81.43
CA ARG A 132 -6.61 -65.11 80.07
C ARG A 132 -7.54 -63.90 79.96
N GLY A 133 -8.38 -63.65 80.97
CA GLY A 133 -9.26 -62.47 81.03
C GLY A 133 -8.47 -61.16 81.07
N ASP A 134 -7.46 -61.06 81.95
CA ASP A 134 -6.60 -59.88 82.07
C ASP A 134 -5.83 -59.62 80.77
N GLN A 135 -5.32 -60.68 80.13
CA GLN A 135 -4.63 -60.57 78.84
C GLN A 135 -5.58 -60.10 77.73
N LEU A 136 -6.78 -60.69 77.62
CA LEU A 136 -7.77 -60.27 76.62
C LEU A 136 -8.21 -58.82 76.84
N GLN A 137 -8.31 -58.37 78.09
CA GLN A 137 -8.64 -56.98 78.40
C GLN A 137 -7.51 -56.03 77.96
N LYS A 138 -6.25 -56.37 78.22
CA LYS A 138 -5.08 -55.60 77.75
C LYS A 138 -5.00 -55.54 76.21
N ASP A 139 -5.24 -56.67 75.54
CA ASP A 139 -5.23 -56.74 74.08
C ASP A 139 -6.36 -55.88 73.48
N LYS A 140 -7.55 -55.92 74.10
CA LYS A 140 -8.70 -55.08 73.72
C LYS A 140 -8.39 -53.58 73.85
N ASP A 141 -7.78 -53.16 74.96
CA ASP A 141 -7.42 -51.75 75.16
C ASP A 141 -6.32 -51.30 74.20
N THR A 142 -5.38 -52.19 73.87
CA THR A 142 -4.34 -51.96 72.85
C THR A 142 -4.96 -51.78 71.47
N GLN A 143 -5.83 -52.72 71.04
CA GLN A 143 -6.55 -52.63 69.77
C GLN A 143 -7.41 -51.38 69.67
N ARG A 144 -8.05 -50.95 70.76
CA ARG A 144 -8.84 -49.72 70.80
C ARG A 144 -7.97 -48.47 70.59
N SER A 145 -6.78 -48.43 71.20
CA SER A 145 -5.80 -47.35 71.00
C SER A 145 -5.28 -47.32 69.56
N GLU A 146 -4.95 -48.48 69.00
CA GLU A 146 -4.51 -48.64 67.61
C GLU A 146 -5.59 -48.23 66.61
N LEU A 147 -6.84 -48.65 66.82
CA LEU A 147 -7.98 -48.24 66.00
C LEU A 147 -8.18 -46.72 66.04
N THR A 148 -8.00 -46.09 67.20
CA THR A 148 -8.08 -44.63 67.34
C THR A 148 -6.99 -43.94 66.52
N LYS A 149 -5.74 -44.44 66.57
CA LYS A 149 -4.64 -43.93 65.75
C LYS A 149 -4.88 -44.15 64.26
N ALA A 150 -5.37 -45.33 63.87
CA ALA A 150 -5.69 -45.67 62.49
C ALA A 150 -6.79 -44.76 61.94
N ASN A 151 -7.84 -44.48 62.72
CA ASN A 151 -8.89 -43.55 62.33
C ASN A 151 -8.36 -42.11 62.17
N SER A 152 -7.48 -41.65 63.07
CA SER A 152 -6.86 -40.33 62.92
C SER A 152 -5.99 -40.23 61.66
N MET A 153 -5.24 -41.28 61.33
CA MET A 153 -4.46 -41.33 60.07
C MET A 153 -5.38 -41.36 58.85
N LYS A 154 -6.46 -42.14 58.89
CA LYS A 154 -7.48 -42.19 57.83
C LYS A 154 -8.07 -40.80 57.58
N GLU A 155 -8.47 -40.07 58.61
CA GLU A 155 -9.00 -38.71 58.48
C GLU A 155 -7.98 -37.75 57.84
N LYS A 156 -6.69 -37.82 58.23
CA LYS A 156 -5.63 -37.02 57.61
C LYS A 156 -5.45 -37.36 56.12
N LEU A 157 -5.46 -38.64 55.77
CA LEU A 157 -5.34 -39.09 54.38
C LEU A 157 -6.55 -38.65 53.55
N GLU A 158 -7.77 -38.76 54.08
CA GLU A 158 -8.97 -38.28 53.42
C GLU A 158 -8.93 -36.75 53.20
N LYS A 159 -8.44 -36.00 54.20
CA LYS A 159 -8.26 -34.55 54.07
C LYS A 159 -7.24 -34.20 52.98
N LEU A 160 -6.07 -34.83 53.00
CA LEU A 160 -5.03 -34.64 51.97
C LEU A 160 -5.55 -35.01 50.58
N SER A 161 -6.31 -36.10 50.46
CA SER A 161 -6.91 -36.53 49.17
C SER A 161 -7.91 -35.49 48.63
N ARG A 162 -8.77 -34.94 49.50
CA ARG A 162 -9.71 -33.86 49.12
C ARG A 162 -8.98 -32.57 48.73
N GLU A 163 -7.94 -32.18 49.49
CA GLU A 163 -7.13 -31.00 49.20
C GLU A 163 -6.37 -31.16 47.88
N LEU A 164 -5.72 -32.31 47.65
CA LEU A 164 -5.03 -32.62 46.40
C LEU A 164 -5.98 -32.57 45.21
N THR A 165 -7.20 -33.10 45.35
CA THR A 165 -8.22 -33.04 44.30
C THR A 165 -8.66 -31.59 44.03
N LYS A 166 -8.81 -30.78 45.07
CA LYS A 166 -9.18 -29.36 44.96
C LYS A 166 -8.08 -28.55 44.27
N GLU A 167 -6.83 -28.73 44.67
CA GLU A 167 -5.69 -28.05 44.04
C GLU A 167 -5.48 -28.49 42.59
N ASN A 168 -5.66 -29.78 42.27
CA ASN A 168 -5.63 -30.24 40.88
C ASN A 168 -6.71 -29.58 40.01
N LYS A 169 -7.95 -29.45 40.53
CA LYS A 169 -9.01 -28.73 39.82
C LYS A 169 -8.65 -27.26 39.60
N LYS A 170 -8.11 -26.57 40.62
CA LYS A 170 -7.64 -25.19 40.50
C LYS A 170 -6.50 -25.03 39.48
N LEU A 171 -5.54 -25.94 39.50
CA LEU A 171 -4.42 -25.96 38.55
C LEU A 171 -4.92 -26.10 37.11
N LYS A 172 -5.88 -27.01 36.86
CA LYS A 172 -6.50 -27.17 35.54
C LYS A 172 -7.17 -25.87 35.08
N VAL A 173 -7.99 -25.25 35.93
CA VAL A 173 -8.66 -23.98 35.61
C VAL A 173 -7.64 -22.87 35.33
N ARG A 174 -6.62 -22.73 36.16
CA ARG A 174 -5.56 -21.73 35.96
C ARG A 174 -4.82 -21.96 34.64
N ASN A 175 -4.47 -23.20 34.31
CA ASN A 175 -3.80 -23.53 33.06
C ASN A 175 -4.69 -23.24 31.84
N CYS A 176 -5.97 -23.60 31.89
CA CYS A 176 -6.93 -23.25 30.84
C CYS A 176 -7.06 -21.73 30.67
N TRP A 177 -7.14 -20.98 31.78
CA TRP A 177 -7.21 -19.52 31.72
C TRP A 177 -5.93 -18.90 31.15
N MET A 178 -4.75 -19.36 31.58
CA MET A 178 -3.48 -18.90 30.99
C MET A 178 -3.37 -19.22 29.50
N LEU A 179 -3.84 -20.38 29.06
CA LEU A 179 -3.87 -20.72 27.63
C LEU A 179 -4.83 -19.79 26.88
N TYR A 180 -6.02 -19.54 27.42
CA TYR A 180 -6.99 -18.61 26.83
C TYR A 180 -6.41 -17.20 26.67
N GLU A 181 -5.77 -16.65 27.71
CA GLU A 181 -5.13 -15.34 27.64
C GLU A 181 -3.99 -15.30 26.62
N LYS A 182 -3.18 -16.37 26.52
CA LYS A 182 -2.16 -16.48 25.47
C LYS A 182 -2.78 -16.43 24.09
N PHE A 183 -3.80 -17.25 23.82
CA PHE A 183 -4.49 -17.25 22.52
C PHE A 183 -5.14 -15.90 22.20
N LYS A 184 -5.79 -15.29 23.19
CA LYS A 184 -6.36 -13.94 23.06
C LYS A 184 -5.29 -12.92 22.67
N SER A 185 -4.15 -12.91 23.35
CA SER A 185 -3.04 -12.00 23.01
C SER A 185 -2.48 -12.25 21.60
N PHE A 186 -2.43 -13.51 21.14
CA PHE A 186 -2.01 -13.83 19.77
C PHE A 186 -2.99 -13.27 18.72
N VAL A 187 -4.29 -13.39 18.98
CA VAL A 187 -5.32 -12.82 18.10
C VAL A 187 -5.23 -11.29 18.06
N GLU A 188 -5.15 -10.64 19.22
CA GLU A 188 -5.00 -9.17 19.30
C GLU A 188 -3.72 -8.68 18.59
N GLN A 189 -2.61 -9.40 18.72
CA GLN A 189 -1.37 -9.08 17.99
C GLN A 189 -1.53 -9.23 16.47
N TYR A 190 -2.26 -10.25 16.02
CA TYR A 190 -2.55 -10.45 14.60
C TYR A 190 -3.42 -9.33 14.05
N GLU A 191 -4.51 -8.97 14.75
CA GLU A 191 -5.39 -7.87 14.39
C GLU A 191 -4.64 -6.54 14.33
N MET A 192 -3.79 -6.26 15.33
CA MET A 192 -2.97 -5.05 15.34
C MET A 192 -2.02 -4.97 14.14
N ARG A 193 -1.40 -6.11 13.78
CA ARG A 193 -0.53 -6.22 12.62
C ARG A 193 -1.31 -6.01 11.31
N GLU A 194 -2.50 -6.58 11.21
CA GLU A 194 -3.36 -6.42 10.05
C GLU A 194 -3.77 -4.96 9.85
N ILE A 195 -4.10 -4.24 10.93
CA ILE A 195 -4.39 -2.80 10.90
C ILE A 195 -3.16 -2.01 10.43
N GLN A 196 -1.97 -2.32 10.95
CA GLN A 196 -0.72 -1.69 10.52
C GLN A 196 -0.46 -1.88 9.02
N PHE A 197 -0.67 -3.10 8.51
CA PHE A 197 -0.53 -3.39 7.09
C PHE A 197 -1.53 -2.59 6.24
N HIS A 198 -2.80 -2.55 6.63
CA HIS A 198 -3.81 -1.74 5.92
C HIS A 198 -3.45 -0.25 5.92
N SER A 199 -2.93 0.28 7.03
CA SER A 199 -2.45 1.66 7.11
C SER A 199 -1.27 1.91 6.18
N LEU A 200 -0.30 0.99 6.14
CA LEU A 200 0.89 1.09 5.30
C LEU A 200 0.52 1.04 3.81
N LEU A 201 -0.34 0.09 3.41
CA LEU A 201 -0.83 -0.02 2.04
C LEU A 201 -1.54 1.26 1.60
N ARG A 202 -2.41 1.83 2.45
CA ARG A 202 -3.07 3.11 2.16
C ARG A 202 -2.07 4.25 2.00
N SER A 203 -1.03 4.29 2.84
CA SER A 203 0.03 5.30 2.72
C SER A 203 0.77 5.19 1.38
N LYS A 204 1.08 3.97 0.94
CA LYS A 204 1.75 3.73 -0.35
C LYS A 204 0.85 4.02 -1.54
N GLU A 205 -0.43 3.70 -1.46
CA GLU A 205 -1.41 4.08 -2.47
C GLU A 205 -1.47 5.61 -2.64
N LEU A 206 -1.50 6.36 -1.54
CA LEU A 206 -1.49 7.82 -1.58
C LEU A 206 -0.20 8.40 -2.16
N GLU A 207 0.95 7.80 -1.86
CA GLU A 207 2.25 8.21 -2.43
C GLU A 207 2.26 8.01 -3.96
N ILE A 208 1.75 6.88 -4.44
CA ILE A 208 1.61 6.60 -5.89
C ILE A 208 0.66 7.62 -6.54
N GLN A 209 -0.51 7.85 -5.95
CA GLN A 209 -1.49 8.85 -6.44
C GLN A 209 -0.87 10.24 -6.53
N TYR A 210 -0.09 10.63 -5.51
CA TYR A 210 0.62 11.91 -5.50
C TYR A 210 1.61 12.01 -6.67
N HIS A 211 2.44 11.00 -6.89
CA HIS A 211 3.41 11.01 -7.99
C HIS A 211 2.75 11.03 -9.37
N LEU A 212 1.67 10.26 -9.57
CA LEU A 212 0.90 10.27 -10.81
C LEU A 212 0.29 11.66 -11.08
N ALA A 213 -0.33 12.28 -10.07
CA ALA A 213 -0.90 13.61 -10.21
C ALA A 213 0.17 14.68 -10.51
N GLN A 214 1.37 14.55 -9.94
CA GLN A 214 2.49 15.44 -10.26
C GLN A 214 2.97 15.26 -11.70
N GLN A 215 3.14 14.02 -12.18
CA GLN A 215 3.52 13.78 -13.58
C GLN A 215 2.48 14.34 -14.55
N GLU A 216 1.18 14.17 -14.26
CA GLU A 216 0.12 14.73 -15.10
C GLU A 216 0.18 16.28 -15.14
N ARG A 217 0.48 16.93 -14.01
CA ARG A 217 0.68 18.39 -13.96
C ARG A 217 1.86 18.84 -14.81
N LEU A 218 3.00 18.16 -14.71
CA LEU A 218 4.18 18.47 -15.53
C LEU A 218 3.89 18.29 -17.01
N ARG A 219 3.23 17.19 -17.39
CA ARG A 219 2.84 16.95 -18.80
C ARG A 219 1.95 18.08 -19.32
N LYS A 220 0.93 18.48 -18.56
CA LYS A 220 0.05 19.60 -18.93
C LYS A 220 0.80 20.92 -19.07
N GLN A 221 1.81 21.18 -18.24
CA GLN A 221 2.64 22.38 -18.36
C GLN A 221 3.49 22.34 -19.64
N GLN A 222 4.10 21.20 -19.94
CA GLN A 222 4.88 21.00 -21.17
C GLN A 222 3.99 21.15 -22.41
N ASP A 223 2.80 20.55 -22.42
CA ASP A 223 1.84 20.68 -23.52
C ASP A 223 1.41 22.14 -23.71
N ALA A 224 1.18 22.87 -22.62
CA ALA A 224 0.83 24.30 -22.66
C ALA A 224 1.99 25.17 -23.19
N GLU A 225 3.22 24.88 -22.78
CA GLU A 225 4.42 25.58 -23.24
C GLU A 225 4.71 25.30 -24.71
N LEU A 226 4.58 24.04 -25.14
CA LEU A 226 4.68 23.63 -26.55
C LEU A 226 3.64 24.35 -27.40
N ASN A 227 2.37 24.38 -26.96
CA ASN A 227 1.32 25.11 -27.66
C ASN A 227 1.61 26.61 -27.77
N LYS A 228 2.15 27.22 -26.71
CA LYS A 228 2.57 28.63 -26.73
C LYS A 228 3.73 28.86 -27.71
N SER A 229 4.72 27.97 -27.72
CA SER A 229 5.84 28.01 -28.67
C SER A 229 5.35 27.92 -30.11
N HIS A 230 4.49 26.93 -30.42
CA HIS A 230 3.87 26.78 -31.74
C HIS A 230 3.07 28.01 -32.15
N GLN A 231 2.30 28.61 -31.23
CA GLN A 231 1.56 29.83 -31.49
C GLN A 231 2.48 31.00 -31.82
N LEU A 232 3.59 31.15 -31.09
CA LEU A 232 4.57 32.20 -31.33
C LEU A 232 5.28 32.01 -32.67
N THR A 233 5.70 30.78 -32.99
CA THR A 233 6.30 30.46 -34.29
C THR A 233 5.36 30.83 -35.44
N ARG A 234 4.08 30.46 -35.33
CA ARG A 234 3.06 30.83 -36.32
C ARG A 234 2.92 32.35 -36.46
N GLN A 235 2.92 33.08 -35.35
CA GLN A 235 2.84 34.54 -35.37
C GLN A 235 4.06 35.17 -36.06
N VAL A 236 5.26 34.65 -35.80
CA VAL A 236 6.48 35.10 -36.48
C VAL A 236 6.40 34.81 -37.97
N GLU A 237 5.98 33.60 -38.35
CA GLU A 237 5.78 33.20 -39.74
C GLU A 237 4.79 34.12 -40.46
N ASP A 238 3.61 34.37 -39.87
CA ASP A 238 2.59 35.28 -40.41
C ASP A 238 3.14 36.70 -40.61
N THR A 239 3.92 37.21 -39.64
CA THR A 239 4.53 38.55 -39.72
C THR A 239 5.57 38.60 -40.84
N LEU A 240 6.37 37.54 -40.98
CA LEU A 240 7.42 37.45 -41.98
C LEU A 240 6.81 37.36 -43.38
N ASN A 241 5.76 36.55 -43.55
CA ASN A 241 4.97 36.48 -44.79
C ASN A 241 4.35 37.84 -45.15
N ASN A 242 3.69 38.51 -44.21
CA ASN A 242 3.16 39.86 -44.42
C ASN A 242 4.26 40.86 -44.83
N SER A 243 5.44 40.78 -44.20
CA SER A 243 6.56 41.65 -44.54
C SER A 243 7.14 41.34 -45.92
N ASN A 244 7.21 40.06 -46.31
CA ASN A 244 7.67 39.63 -47.63
C ASN A 244 6.73 40.13 -48.73
N ASP A 245 5.41 40.02 -48.52
CA ASP A 245 4.42 40.58 -49.44
C ASP A 245 4.59 42.10 -49.58
N LEU A 246 4.82 42.80 -48.47
CA LEU A 246 5.08 44.24 -48.49
C LEU A 246 6.37 44.56 -49.27
N PHE A 247 7.46 43.81 -49.06
CA PHE A 247 8.69 43.99 -49.82
C PHE A 247 8.50 43.72 -51.32
N LEU A 248 7.73 42.69 -51.68
CA LEU A 248 7.39 42.40 -53.07
C LEU A 248 6.59 43.55 -53.70
N THR A 249 5.62 44.12 -52.98
CA THR A 249 4.88 45.29 -53.46
C THR A 249 5.78 46.50 -53.65
N PHE A 250 6.64 46.84 -52.69
CA PHE A 250 7.60 47.94 -52.85
C PHE A 250 8.56 47.72 -54.02
N ARG A 251 9.06 46.50 -54.19
CA ARG A 251 9.95 46.18 -55.31
C ARG A 251 9.25 46.39 -56.65
N LYS A 252 8.01 45.92 -56.76
CA LYS A 252 7.17 46.12 -57.96
C LYS A 252 6.91 47.59 -58.22
N GLU A 253 6.52 48.36 -57.21
CA GLU A 253 6.29 49.80 -57.32
C GLU A 253 7.56 50.57 -57.72
N MET A 254 8.71 50.21 -57.15
CA MET A 254 10.00 50.81 -57.52
C MET A 254 10.39 50.49 -58.96
N GLU A 255 10.16 49.27 -59.44
CA GLU A 255 10.38 48.91 -60.85
C GLU A 255 9.46 49.70 -61.79
N GLU A 256 8.19 49.84 -61.44
CA GLU A 256 7.23 50.66 -62.18
C GLU A 256 7.64 52.13 -62.20
N MET A 257 8.06 52.66 -61.06
CA MET A 257 8.56 54.03 -60.93
C MET A 257 9.83 54.25 -61.76
N SER A 258 10.77 53.30 -61.74
CA SER A 258 12.00 53.34 -62.55
C SER A 258 11.67 53.30 -64.05
N LYS A 259 10.74 52.43 -64.47
CA LYS A 259 10.21 52.40 -65.85
C LYS A 259 9.57 53.75 -66.23
N LYS A 260 8.77 54.34 -65.35
CA LYS A 260 8.15 55.66 -65.54
C LYS A 260 9.21 56.76 -65.68
N SER A 261 10.24 56.75 -64.82
CA SER A 261 11.34 57.71 -64.88
C SER A 261 12.05 57.66 -66.24
N LYS A 262 12.40 56.45 -66.71
CA LYS A 262 13.03 56.27 -68.04
C LYS A 262 12.14 56.73 -69.19
N ARG A 263 10.82 56.50 -69.11
CA ARG A 263 9.86 57.00 -70.13
C ARG A 263 9.83 58.52 -70.16
N LEU A 264 9.71 59.16 -68.99
CA LEU A 264 9.70 60.62 -68.88
C LEU A 264 11.01 61.23 -69.37
N GLU A 265 12.15 60.61 -69.09
CA GLU A 265 13.46 61.07 -69.57
C GLU A 265 13.57 60.99 -71.09
N LYS A 266 13.08 59.90 -71.71
CA LYS A 266 13.00 59.77 -73.17
C LYS A 266 12.07 60.82 -73.80
N GLU A 267 10.89 61.04 -73.22
CA GLU A 267 9.95 62.07 -73.68
C GLU A 267 10.57 63.46 -73.58
N ASN A 268 11.28 63.76 -72.49
CA ASN A 268 11.96 65.04 -72.29
C ASN A 268 13.08 65.25 -73.32
N MET A 269 13.93 64.23 -73.55
CA MET A 269 14.91 64.26 -74.64
C MET A 269 14.26 64.48 -76.01
N GLN A 270 13.12 63.84 -76.28
CA GLN A 270 12.40 64.00 -77.54
C GLN A 270 11.82 65.42 -77.68
N LEU A 271 11.28 65.99 -76.60
CA LEU A 271 10.82 67.38 -76.56
C LEU A 271 11.96 68.35 -76.85
N THR A 272 13.13 68.16 -76.22
CA THR A 272 14.33 68.96 -76.51
C THR A 272 14.76 68.85 -77.97
N ARG A 273 14.82 67.63 -78.53
CA ARG A 273 15.14 67.43 -79.96
C ARG A 273 14.12 68.12 -80.87
N LYS A 274 12.82 68.04 -80.56
CA LYS A 274 11.76 68.73 -81.30
C LYS A 274 11.90 70.25 -81.19
N GLN A 275 12.23 70.76 -80.01
CA GLN A 275 12.50 72.18 -79.79
C GLN A 275 13.69 72.65 -80.63
N GLU A 276 14.80 71.90 -80.64
CA GLU A 276 15.99 72.20 -81.46
C GLU A 276 15.67 72.15 -82.96
N ALA A 277 14.92 71.15 -83.42
CA ALA A 277 14.50 71.03 -84.81
C ALA A 277 13.61 72.22 -85.22
N THR A 278 12.65 72.58 -84.38
CA THR A 278 11.78 73.75 -84.63
C THR A 278 12.61 75.03 -84.68
N ASN A 279 13.56 75.22 -83.76
CA ASN A 279 14.48 76.35 -83.77
C ASN A 279 15.29 76.40 -85.08
N LYS A 280 15.85 75.27 -85.53
CA LYS A 280 16.58 75.17 -86.82
C LYS A 280 15.71 75.58 -88.01
N ASN A 281 14.47 75.08 -88.07
CA ASN A 281 13.52 75.45 -89.14
C ASN A 281 13.19 76.95 -89.12
N ILE A 282 13.02 77.53 -87.93
CA ILE A 282 12.80 78.98 -87.77
C ILE A 282 14.00 79.77 -88.30
N PHE A 283 15.22 79.34 -88.00
CA PHE A 283 16.44 79.97 -88.53
C PHE A 283 16.52 79.89 -90.06
N GLN A 284 16.29 78.71 -90.64
CA GLN A 284 16.27 78.54 -92.11
C GLN A 284 15.22 79.43 -92.77
N MET A 285 13.99 79.44 -92.26
CA MET A 285 12.93 80.33 -92.77
C MET A 285 13.31 81.82 -92.65
N ALA A 286 14.04 82.20 -91.60
CA ALA A 286 14.53 83.57 -91.42
C ALA A 286 15.65 83.91 -92.43
N GLU A 287 16.56 82.97 -92.71
CA GLU A 287 17.60 83.11 -93.72
C GLU A 287 17.01 83.20 -95.14
N GLU A 288 16.08 82.31 -95.49
CA GLU A 288 15.36 82.34 -96.76
C GLU A 288 14.60 83.66 -96.94
N ARG A 289 13.87 84.10 -95.89
CA ARG A 289 13.20 85.41 -95.89
C ARG A 289 14.19 86.54 -96.14
N THR A 290 15.37 86.48 -95.53
CA THR A 290 16.43 87.48 -95.72
C THR A 290 16.96 87.45 -97.17
N HIS A 291 17.20 86.27 -97.73
CA HIS A 291 17.64 86.12 -99.12
C HIS A 291 16.58 86.60 -100.13
N SER A 292 15.32 86.24 -99.93
CA SER A 292 14.18 86.76 -100.70
C SER A 292 14.09 88.28 -100.58
N GLN A 293 14.25 88.84 -99.37
CA GLN A 293 14.23 90.28 -99.16
C GLN A 293 15.39 90.98 -99.90
N GLN A 294 16.60 90.43 -99.85
CA GLN A 294 17.75 90.95 -100.61
C GLN A 294 17.50 90.89 -102.12
N THR A 295 16.85 89.84 -102.61
CA THR A 295 16.50 89.69 -104.03
C THR A 295 15.45 90.70 -104.45
N ILE A 296 14.41 90.91 -103.63
CA ILE A 296 13.41 91.96 -103.83
C ILE A 296 14.08 93.33 -103.87
N ASP A 297 14.97 93.62 -102.93
CA ASP A 297 15.70 94.89 -102.88
C ASP A 297 16.60 95.09 -104.12
N ARG A 298 17.23 94.02 -104.62
CA ARG A 298 18.02 94.03 -105.85
C ARG A 298 17.14 94.31 -107.07
N LEU A 299 16.03 93.59 -107.22
CA LEU A 299 15.07 93.78 -108.29
C LEU A 299 14.43 95.17 -108.23
N HIS A 300 14.18 95.71 -107.03
CA HIS A 300 13.74 97.09 -106.84
C HIS A 300 14.80 98.09 -107.32
N LYS A 301 16.08 97.89 -106.99
CA LYS A 301 17.17 98.74 -107.48
C LYS A 301 17.32 98.66 -109.00
N GLU A 302 17.21 97.46 -109.58
CA GLU A 302 17.23 97.26 -111.04
C GLU A 302 16.02 97.89 -111.72
N ASN A 303 14.82 97.74 -111.14
CA ASN A 303 13.63 98.43 -111.60
C ASN A 303 13.79 99.94 -111.52
N GLU A 304 14.41 100.48 -110.49
CA GLU A 304 14.70 101.91 -110.43
C GLU A 304 15.72 102.34 -111.49
N LYS A 305 16.74 101.53 -111.79
CA LYS A 305 17.66 101.76 -112.91
C LYS A 305 16.93 101.68 -114.26
N LEU A 306 16.07 100.69 -114.46
CA LEU A 306 15.23 100.53 -115.64
C LEU A 306 14.22 101.66 -115.77
N LYS A 307 13.57 102.12 -114.70
CA LYS A 307 12.71 103.31 -114.70
C LYS A 307 13.50 104.57 -115.03
N LYS A 308 14.75 104.69 -114.56
CA LYS A 308 15.65 105.77 -114.96
C LYS A 308 16.02 105.66 -116.44
N LEU A 309 16.29 104.46 -116.93
CA LEU A 309 16.60 104.19 -118.34
C LEU A 309 15.39 104.38 -119.26
N CYS A 310 14.19 103.97 -118.87
CA CYS A 310 12.92 104.24 -119.56
C CYS A 310 12.59 105.72 -119.53
N ARG A 311 12.86 106.44 -118.43
CA ARG A 311 12.79 107.91 -118.40
C ARG A 311 13.81 108.54 -119.35
N ALA A 312 15.03 108.00 -119.44
CA ALA A 312 16.06 108.43 -120.39
C ALA A 312 15.75 108.07 -121.86
N MET A 313 15.07 106.95 -122.10
CA MET A 313 14.62 106.48 -123.42
C MET A 313 13.31 107.14 -123.89
N GLN A 314 12.48 107.66 -122.98
CA GLN A 314 11.32 108.48 -123.37
C GLN A 314 11.71 109.89 -123.84
N THR A 315 12.94 110.34 -123.54
CA THR A 315 13.51 111.58 -124.09
C THR A 315 14.20 111.43 -125.44
N ASN A 316 14.68 110.24 -125.84
CA ASN A 316 15.30 110.01 -127.15
C ASN A 316 14.76 108.70 -127.76
N GLY A 317 13.86 108.85 -128.74
CA GLY A 317 13.07 107.75 -129.30
C GLY A 317 13.75 106.86 -130.35
N TYR A 318 13.11 105.69 -130.49
CA TYR A 318 13.15 104.68 -131.57
C TYR A 318 14.45 103.86 -131.70
N GLY A 319 14.43 102.53 -131.83
CA GLY A 319 13.38 101.54 -132.07
C GLY A 319 14.03 100.16 -132.32
N ARG A 320 13.21 99.08 -132.24
CA ARG A 320 13.05 97.94 -133.20
C ARG A 320 14.35 97.25 -133.74
N ALA A 321 14.43 95.95 -133.96
CA ALA A 321 13.46 94.85 -134.01
C ALA A 321 14.22 93.50 -134.11
N ASP A 322 13.51 92.43 -133.78
CA ASP A 322 13.38 91.15 -134.49
C ASP A 322 14.56 90.19 -134.76
N MET A 323 14.34 88.96 -134.23
CA MET A 323 14.41 87.62 -134.86
C MET A 323 15.76 87.18 -135.47
N VAL A 324 16.22 85.93 -135.42
CA VAL A 324 15.61 84.71 -136.00
C VAL A 324 16.38 83.47 -135.47
N ASN A 325 15.64 82.37 -135.29
CA ASN A 325 15.96 80.94 -135.25
C ASN A 325 17.42 80.44 -135.37
N ALA A 326 17.68 79.38 -134.58
CA ALA A 326 17.97 78.00 -135.01
C ALA A 326 19.09 77.34 -134.20
N ALA A 327 18.81 76.11 -133.76
CA ALA A 327 19.66 75.14 -133.05
C ALA A 327 20.93 74.73 -133.85
N PRO A 328 21.72 73.69 -133.51
CA PRO A 328 21.77 72.80 -132.32
C PRO A 328 23.22 72.57 -131.80
N GLY A 329 23.42 71.74 -130.77
CA GLY A 329 24.73 71.10 -130.51
C GLY A 329 25.07 70.83 -129.05
N ALA A 330 25.24 69.54 -128.71
CA ALA A 330 25.84 69.01 -127.48
C ALA A 330 27.36 69.37 -127.40
N PRO A 331 28.10 69.21 -126.26
CA PRO A 331 28.31 67.92 -125.57
C PRO A 331 28.51 67.96 -124.04
N ASN A 332 28.53 66.76 -123.45
CA ASN A 332 28.87 66.37 -122.07
C ASN A 332 30.36 66.73 -121.70
N PRO A 333 30.80 66.78 -120.42
CA PRO A 333 31.06 65.55 -119.65
C PRO A 333 30.86 65.60 -118.10
N ALA A 334 30.38 64.47 -117.57
CA ALA A 334 30.85 63.68 -116.41
C ALA A 334 31.43 64.35 -115.15
N HIS A 335 30.83 64.08 -113.96
CA HIS A 335 31.45 63.31 -112.85
C HIS A 335 30.45 63.06 -111.68
N HIS A 336 30.11 61.78 -111.43
CA HIS A 336 30.09 60.98 -110.17
C HIS A 336 29.83 61.63 -108.77
N PRO A 337 29.36 60.88 -107.74
CA PRO A 337 28.10 60.11 -107.57
C PRO A 337 27.46 60.33 -106.14
N ASP A 338 26.57 59.41 -105.74
CA ASP A 338 26.03 59.04 -104.40
C ASP A 338 24.51 59.24 -104.36
N GLU A 339 23.75 58.29 -104.91
CA GLU A 339 23.27 57.00 -104.35
C GLU A 339 22.00 57.16 -103.51
N GLU A 340 20.94 56.60 -104.09
CA GLU A 340 19.55 56.56 -103.66
C GLU A 340 19.31 55.39 -102.69
N ASP A 341 18.37 55.63 -101.78
CA ASP A 341 17.27 54.78 -101.29
C ASP A 341 17.38 53.24 -101.45
N GLU A 342 17.13 52.50 -100.36
CA GLU A 342 15.78 52.03 -99.97
C GLU A 342 15.86 51.21 -98.67
N GLU A 343 14.73 51.18 -97.95
CA GLU A 343 14.44 50.40 -96.75
C GLU A 343 14.55 48.88 -97.02
N ASP A 344 14.95 48.08 -96.03
CA ASP A 344 14.06 47.05 -95.48
C ASP A 344 14.58 46.41 -94.19
N ASP A 345 13.61 45.79 -93.54
CA ASP A 345 13.47 45.26 -92.19
C ASP A 345 14.27 43.95 -91.89
N LEU A 346 14.26 43.58 -90.60
CA LEU A 346 14.42 42.23 -90.03
C LEU A 346 15.81 41.65 -89.64
N ALA A 347 15.90 41.43 -88.32
CA ALA A 347 16.38 40.24 -87.62
C ALA A 347 17.88 39.89 -87.68
N GLU A 348 18.60 40.36 -86.65
CA GLU A 348 19.90 39.85 -86.23
C GLU A 348 19.70 38.62 -85.33
N THR A 349 20.13 37.45 -85.78
CA THR A 349 20.32 36.24 -84.97
C THR A 349 21.42 35.43 -85.63
N ASP A 350 22.63 35.44 -85.06
CA ASP A 350 23.52 34.29 -85.15
C ASP A 350 24.60 34.32 -84.05
N SER A 351 24.70 33.21 -83.30
CA SER A 351 25.89 32.56 -82.72
C SER A 351 25.45 31.75 -81.49
N GLU A 352 25.27 30.43 -81.58
CA GLU A 352 26.31 29.37 -81.55
C GLU A 352 26.66 28.95 -80.11
N TYR A 353 26.09 27.83 -79.65
CA TYR A 353 26.73 26.67 -78.97
C TYR A 353 25.66 25.82 -78.24
N ASP A 354 25.40 24.61 -78.73
CA ASP A 354 24.76 23.51 -77.99
C ASP A 354 25.72 22.32 -78.02
N GLU A 355 26.38 22.04 -76.89
CA GLU A 355 26.92 20.71 -76.60
C GLU A 355 26.51 20.34 -75.17
N TYR A 356 25.98 19.12 -75.05
CA TYR A 356 25.12 18.60 -74.01
C TYR A 356 25.90 18.29 -72.73
N ASP A 357 25.50 18.85 -71.59
CA ASP A 357 25.83 18.31 -70.27
C ASP A 357 24.67 17.44 -69.76
N GLU A 358 25.04 16.24 -69.35
CA GLU A 358 24.25 15.25 -68.62
C GLU A 358 23.56 15.89 -67.43
N ASP A 359 22.28 15.62 -67.23
CA ASP A 359 21.71 15.47 -65.88
C ASP A 359 20.50 14.53 -65.91
N GLU A 360 20.76 13.39 -65.32
CA GLU A 360 19.92 12.24 -65.02
C GLU A 360 19.06 12.55 -63.80
N GLU A 361 17.73 12.68 -63.94
CA GLU A 361 16.81 12.44 -62.83
C GLU A 361 15.70 11.48 -63.26
N GLY A 362 16.06 10.20 -63.19
CA GLY A 362 15.12 9.10 -63.12
C GLY A 362 14.35 9.15 -61.81
N SER A 363 13.05 9.40 -61.93
CA SER A 363 12.04 8.96 -60.98
C SER A 363 12.17 7.45 -60.76
N VAL A 364 12.73 7.04 -59.63
CA VAL A 364 12.64 5.67 -59.12
C VAL A 364 12.12 5.72 -57.69
N GLU A 365 10.88 5.29 -57.54
CA GLU A 365 10.39 4.75 -56.28
C GLU A 365 11.27 3.57 -55.87
N ALA A 366 11.81 3.64 -54.67
CA ALA A 366 12.35 2.48 -53.97
C ALA A 366 11.84 2.53 -52.53
N GLU A 367 10.84 1.70 -52.25
CA GLU A 367 10.59 1.21 -50.91
C GLU A 367 11.84 0.48 -50.41
N TYR A 368 12.37 0.94 -49.28
CA TYR A 368 13.18 0.13 -48.39
C TYR A 368 12.64 0.27 -46.98
N ASP A 369 12.03 -0.82 -46.55
CA ASP A 369 11.90 -1.27 -45.17
C ASP A 369 13.32 -1.44 -44.60
N ASP A 370 13.67 -0.68 -43.56
CA ASP A 370 14.84 -0.96 -42.71
C ASP A 370 14.46 -0.73 -41.25
N ASP A 371 13.96 -1.80 -40.64
CA ASP A 371 13.96 -2.01 -39.20
C ASP A 371 15.39 -1.94 -38.67
N THR A 372 15.74 -0.86 -37.99
CA THR A 372 16.80 -0.87 -36.98
C THR A 372 16.34 -0.07 -35.76
N GLU A 373 15.75 -0.79 -34.80
CA GLU A 373 15.72 -0.36 -33.40
C GLU A 373 17.16 -0.24 -32.88
N ASP A 374 17.60 0.98 -32.58
CA ASP A 374 18.63 1.21 -31.58
C ASP A 374 18.37 2.57 -30.90
N GLU A 375 17.75 2.51 -29.71
CA GLU A 375 17.55 3.66 -28.84
C GLU A 375 18.90 4.28 -28.43
N GLN A 376 19.33 5.33 -29.14
CA GLN A 376 20.39 6.22 -28.66
C GLN A 376 19.83 7.17 -27.61
N GLN A 377 20.09 6.85 -26.34
CA GLN A 377 19.94 7.76 -25.21
C GLN A 377 20.70 9.08 -25.48
N PRO A 378 20.12 10.26 -25.18
CA PRO A 378 20.81 11.52 -25.38
C PRO A 378 22.03 11.61 -24.44
N ARG A 379 23.23 11.72 -25.03
CA ARG A 379 24.47 11.99 -24.29
C ARG A 379 24.40 13.37 -23.65
N THR A 380 24.41 13.40 -22.33
CA THR A 380 24.56 14.62 -21.52
C THR A 380 25.99 15.14 -21.64
N TYR A 381 26.19 16.26 -22.32
CA TYR A 381 27.44 17.02 -22.23
C TYR A 381 27.42 17.92 -20.99
N GLY A 382 28.28 17.60 -20.02
CA GLY A 382 28.56 18.42 -18.83
C GLY A 382 29.75 17.85 -18.06
N PRO A 383 30.56 18.68 -17.36
CA PRO A 383 31.70 18.18 -16.59
C PRO A 383 31.24 17.24 -15.48
N VAL A 384 31.98 16.13 -15.29
CA VAL A 384 31.68 15.08 -14.31
C VAL A 384 31.68 15.69 -12.89
N PRO A 385 30.65 15.45 -12.07
CA PRO A 385 30.64 15.94 -10.69
C PRO A 385 31.76 15.29 -9.85
N PRO A 386 32.35 16.02 -8.90
CA PRO A 386 33.43 15.49 -8.08
C PRO A 386 32.95 14.32 -7.20
N PRO A 387 33.84 13.36 -6.88
CA PRO A 387 33.49 12.19 -6.07
C PRO A 387 33.03 12.60 -4.66
N PRO A 388 32.10 11.85 -4.05
CA PRO A 388 31.63 12.14 -2.70
C PRO A 388 32.76 12.01 -1.67
N PRO A 389 32.76 12.83 -0.60
CA PRO A 389 33.77 12.76 0.44
C PRO A 389 33.73 11.40 1.16
N PRO A 390 34.88 10.88 1.63
CA PRO A 390 34.93 9.64 2.37
C PRO A 390 34.09 9.74 3.65
N PRO A 391 33.44 8.64 4.09
CA PRO A 391 32.65 8.65 5.31
C PRO A 391 33.52 9.04 6.51
N PRO A 392 32.99 9.81 7.46
CA PRO A 392 33.75 10.17 8.66
C PRO A 392 34.12 8.89 9.40
N THR A 393 35.42 8.68 9.58
CA THR A 393 35.95 7.69 10.51
C THR A 393 35.35 7.98 11.88
N GLY A 394 34.49 7.09 12.35
CA GLY A 394 33.90 7.19 13.68
C GLY A 394 34.99 7.20 14.73
N GLU A 395 35.26 8.36 15.30
CA GLU A 395 35.93 8.47 16.58
C GLU A 395 35.01 7.86 17.63
N LEU A 396 35.44 6.72 18.19
CA LEU A 396 34.92 6.18 19.44
C LEU A 396 35.07 7.26 20.52
N PRO A 397 34.02 7.67 21.24
CA PRO A 397 34.20 8.54 22.38
C PRO A 397 34.87 7.74 23.49
N GLN A 398 36.12 8.12 23.77
CA GLN A 398 36.85 7.77 24.98
C GLN A 398 35.99 8.14 26.21
N GLY A 399 35.83 7.18 27.11
CA GLY A 399 35.19 7.40 28.40
C GLY A 399 35.94 8.46 29.20
N ALA A 400 35.23 9.53 29.56
CA ALA A 400 35.67 10.48 30.55
C ALA A 400 34.74 10.39 31.77
N ASN A 401 35.36 9.97 32.87
CA ASN A 401 34.82 9.97 34.21
C ASN A 401 34.32 11.36 34.64
N GLY A 402 33.19 11.35 35.36
CA GLY A 402 33.01 12.17 36.57
C GLY A 402 32.50 13.60 36.38
N ARG A 403 31.21 13.80 36.68
CA ARG A 403 30.78 14.83 37.64
C ARG A 403 29.38 14.54 38.16
N PHE A 404 29.33 14.13 39.42
CA PHE A 404 28.18 14.27 40.28
C PHE A 404 27.91 15.76 40.46
N ASP A 405 26.72 16.23 40.10
CA ASP A 405 26.14 17.39 40.76
C ASP A 405 24.67 17.11 41.08
N LYS A 406 24.42 17.08 42.39
CA LYS A 406 23.11 17.19 43.02
C LYS A 406 22.42 18.45 42.49
N LEU A 407 21.12 18.36 42.21
CA LEU A 407 20.19 19.44 42.54
C LEU A 407 18.79 18.86 42.76
N HIS A 408 18.25 19.23 43.92
CA HIS A 408 16.85 19.06 44.30
C HIS A 408 15.95 19.93 43.41
N SER A 409 14.74 19.47 43.08
CA SER A 409 13.50 20.22 43.33
C SER A 409 12.28 19.44 42.85
N GLN A 410 11.33 19.28 43.78
CA GLN A 410 9.89 18.96 43.69
C GLN A 410 9.42 17.69 42.98
#